data_AF-A0A8T0SBQ6-F1
#
_entry.id   AF-A0A8T0SBQ6-F1
#
_cell.length_a   1.000
_cell.length_b   1.000
_cell.length_c   1.000
_cell.angle_alpha   90.00
_cell.angle_beta   90.00
_cell.angle_gamma   90.00
#
_symmetry.space_group_name_H-M   'P 1'
#
loop_
_entity.id
_entity.type
_entity.pdbx_description
1 polymer ?
#
loop_
_entity_poly.entity_id
_entity_poly.type
_entity_poly.pdbx_seq_one_letter_code
_entity_poly.pdbx_strand_id
1 'polypeptide(L)'
;MESQRSGSGREETLNGSPHLKAPLNTLHVDRCTPAHRVHALLYAGAILGLVCHRLTSILASSSLAEGWMLLAELVLAFMWGCSRAFKWRPVRRREFPDRLPEGGAWPKLDVFVCTADPRKEPPVGVVSTALSAMAFEYPAGNLSVYVSDDGGADVTLFAFMEGARFARHWLPFCRENGVQVRSPEVFFASSSSSSSGCSAGGGDADKLKVMYQNMVQRVEDVMEKGIHVDSVELDLSEEQQQIFKRWKEYSGNNHPSIIQVLLKSNEDKDITGQAMPNLIYFSREKRPGFPHHFKAGSLNSLLRASSILTNAPLILTIDCDMYSTDPTSPQRALCYFLDPIASNKLAYVQFPQRFQGLNKSDIYGGELKHLYKMNPYGMDGFGGPNYLGSNTFLSRRALFDSSLEGESGRDLLEPEKVLEMATKVAACNYETGTKWGKTIGFRYGSLSEDLHTGFWLQCEGWNSVFCDPPQASFLGDAPKTLHDALSQCKRWTVGQYEVMYLLGISLWR
;
A
#
# COMPACT_ATOMS: atom_id res chain seq x y z
N MET A 1 63.11 -46.25 -35.40
CA MET A 1 63.59 -44.92 -35.00
C MET A 1 62.34 -44.13 -34.64
N GLU A 2 61.91 -44.22 -33.37
CA GLU A 2 62.21 -43.23 -32.32
C GLU A 2 61.61 -41.86 -32.70
N SER A 3 60.78 -41.17 -31.89
CA SER A 3 60.50 -41.28 -30.46
C SER A 3 59.22 -40.46 -30.16
N GLN A 4 58.59 -40.79 -29.04
CA GLN A 4 57.37 -40.25 -28.47
C GLN A 4 57.50 -38.80 -27.94
N ARG A 5 56.36 -38.09 -27.84
CA ARG A 5 55.81 -37.42 -26.63
C ARG A 5 54.52 -36.66 -27.00
N SER A 6 53.34 -37.20 -26.69
CA SER A 6 52.53 -36.96 -25.48
C SER A 6 52.01 -35.53 -25.31
N GLY A 7 50.72 -35.33 -25.57
CA GLY A 7 49.97 -34.13 -25.21
C GLY A 7 48.49 -34.48 -25.17
N SER A 8 47.97 -34.65 -23.95
CA SER A 8 46.57 -34.98 -23.63
C SER A 8 45.65 -33.84 -24.08
N GLY A 9 44.84 -34.06 -25.11
CA GLY A 9 43.71 -33.20 -25.46
C GLY A 9 42.54 -33.51 -24.54
N ARG A 10 42.34 -32.68 -23.51
CA ARG A 10 41.06 -32.58 -22.80
C ARG A 10 40.07 -31.96 -23.78
N GLU A 11 39.04 -32.70 -24.15
CA GLU A 11 37.81 -32.13 -24.69
C GLU A 11 37.21 -31.23 -23.59
N GLU A 12 37.45 -29.92 -23.69
CA GLU A 12 36.60 -28.94 -23.05
C GLU A 12 35.27 -28.92 -23.82
N THR A 13 34.35 -29.79 -23.40
CA THR A 13 32.94 -29.60 -23.68
C THR A 13 32.51 -28.28 -23.03
N LEU A 14 32.43 -27.22 -23.85
CA LEU A 14 31.76 -25.95 -23.55
C LEU A 14 30.27 -26.22 -23.25
N ASN A 15 30.00 -26.72 -22.05
CA ASN A 15 28.66 -26.79 -21.48
C ASN A 15 28.35 -25.44 -20.83
N GLY A 16 27.44 -24.69 -21.41
CA GLY A 16 26.93 -23.47 -20.80
C GLY A 16 26.32 -22.48 -21.77
N SER A 17 25.38 -22.90 -22.63
CA SER A 17 24.40 -21.93 -23.12
C SER A 17 23.66 -21.36 -21.91
N PRO A 18 23.50 -20.03 -21.76
CA PRO A 18 22.70 -19.49 -20.69
C PRO A 18 21.26 -19.91 -20.95
N HIS A 19 20.76 -20.90 -20.21
CA HIS A 19 19.33 -21.17 -20.17
C HIS A 19 18.65 -19.86 -19.77
N LEU A 20 18.02 -19.17 -20.72
CA LEU A 20 17.16 -18.04 -20.40
C LEU A 20 16.12 -18.54 -19.41
N LYS A 21 16.22 -18.11 -18.14
CA LYS A 21 15.17 -18.36 -17.16
C LYS A 21 13.85 -17.86 -17.72
N ALA A 22 12.80 -18.67 -17.59
CA ALA A 22 11.47 -18.28 -18.05
C ALA A 22 11.05 -16.94 -17.41
N PRO A 23 10.36 -16.05 -18.15
CA PRO A 23 10.02 -14.74 -17.64
C PRO A 23 9.04 -14.84 -16.47
N LEU A 24 9.21 -13.99 -15.45
CA LEU A 24 8.34 -13.93 -14.26
C LEU A 24 7.03 -13.19 -14.52
N ASN A 25 7.01 -12.34 -15.53
CA ASN A 25 5.82 -11.64 -15.99
C ASN A 25 5.86 -11.44 -17.52
N THR A 26 4.71 -11.16 -18.11
CA THR A 26 4.57 -10.83 -19.54
C THR A 26 3.75 -9.57 -19.70
N LEU A 27 3.97 -8.86 -20.80
CA LEU A 27 3.25 -7.64 -21.18
C LEU A 27 2.66 -7.80 -22.59
N HIS A 28 1.39 -7.44 -22.72
CA HIS A 28 0.68 -7.45 -24.00
C HIS A 28 -0.04 -6.12 -24.23
N VAL A 29 0.11 -5.56 -25.43
CA VAL A 29 -0.68 -4.38 -25.85
C VAL A 29 -2.11 -4.83 -26.12
N ASP A 30 -3.09 -4.05 -25.65
CA ASP A 30 -4.50 -4.40 -25.83
C ASP A 30 -4.86 -4.48 -27.33
N ARG A 31 -5.60 -5.53 -27.70
CA ARG A 31 -6.00 -5.81 -29.09
C ARG A 31 -6.87 -4.69 -29.69
N CYS A 32 -7.57 -3.93 -28.85
CA CYS A 32 -8.40 -2.81 -29.27
C CYS A 32 -7.61 -1.51 -29.52
N THR A 33 -6.29 -1.50 -29.31
CA THR A 33 -5.45 -0.31 -29.50
C THR A 33 -5.60 0.35 -30.88
N PRO A 34 -5.59 -0.38 -32.01
CA PRO A 34 -5.82 0.23 -33.33
C PRO A 34 -7.19 0.90 -33.43
N ALA A 35 -8.24 0.26 -32.91
CA ALA A 35 -9.59 0.82 -32.91
C ALA A 35 -9.68 2.12 -32.08
N HIS A 36 -9.03 2.16 -30.91
CA HIS A 36 -8.96 3.39 -30.10
C HIS A 36 -8.26 4.54 -30.84
N ARG A 37 -7.18 4.26 -31.57
CA ARG A 37 -6.44 5.27 -32.35
C ARG A 37 -7.26 5.79 -33.52
N VAL A 38 -7.93 4.91 -34.27
CA VAL A 38 -8.84 5.32 -35.35
C VAL A 38 -9.98 6.18 -34.81
N HIS A 39 -10.62 5.75 -33.72
CA HIS A 39 -11.66 6.54 -33.05
C HIS A 39 -11.14 7.92 -32.61
N ALA A 40 -9.93 7.99 -32.04
CA ALA A 40 -9.32 9.26 -31.66
C ALA A 40 -9.09 10.19 -32.85
N LEU A 41 -8.60 9.68 -33.99
CA LEU A 41 -8.38 10.49 -35.19
C LEU A 41 -9.70 11.03 -35.78
N LEU A 42 -10.73 10.18 -35.89
CA LEU A 42 -12.04 10.58 -36.40
C LEU A 42 -12.66 11.68 -35.52
N TYR A 43 -12.62 11.48 -34.20
CA TYR A 43 -13.22 12.43 -33.25
C TYR A 43 -12.41 13.74 -33.16
N ALA A 44 -11.08 13.68 -33.29
CA ALA A 44 -10.24 14.87 -33.40
C ALA A 44 -10.58 15.68 -34.66
N GLY A 45 -10.86 15.01 -35.79
CA GLY A 45 -11.36 15.66 -36.99
C GLY A 45 -12.70 16.36 -36.78
N ALA A 46 -13.63 15.75 -36.04
CA ALA A 46 -14.91 16.36 -35.69
C ALA A 46 -14.74 17.60 -34.78
N ILE A 47 -13.86 17.51 -33.76
CA ILE A 47 -13.52 18.64 -32.89
C ILE A 47 -12.91 19.78 -33.70
N LEU A 48 -11.98 19.48 -34.61
CA LEU A 48 -11.37 20.50 -35.47
C LEU A 48 -12.41 21.18 -36.37
N GLY A 49 -13.33 20.40 -36.96
CA GLY A 49 -14.44 20.93 -37.73
C GLY A 49 -15.34 21.88 -36.93
N LEU A 50 -15.65 21.52 -35.68
CA LEU A 50 -16.44 22.35 -34.76
C LEU A 50 -15.72 23.67 -34.44
N VAL A 51 -14.43 23.61 -34.10
CA VAL A 51 -13.60 24.79 -33.82
C VAL A 51 -13.52 25.70 -35.05
N CYS A 52 -13.29 25.14 -36.23
CA CYS A 52 -13.29 25.91 -37.48
C CYS A 52 -14.64 26.58 -37.73
N HIS A 53 -15.76 25.87 -37.53
CA HIS A 53 -17.10 26.43 -37.67
C HIS A 53 -17.32 27.61 -36.71
N ARG A 54 -16.96 27.47 -35.42
CA ARG A 54 -17.06 28.57 -34.45
C ARG A 54 -16.21 29.76 -34.84
N LEU A 55 -14.96 29.54 -35.26
CA LEU A 55 -14.09 30.63 -35.72
C LEU A 55 -14.70 31.38 -36.90
N THR A 56 -15.29 30.68 -37.87
CA THR A 56 -15.98 31.33 -38.99
C THR A 56 -17.22 32.11 -38.55
N SER A 57 -18.00 31.59 -37.60
CA SER A 57 -19.17 32.28 -37.05
C SER A 57 -18.79 33.54 -36.27
N ILE A 58 -17.72 33.48 -35.47
CA ILE A 58 -17.18 34.64 -34.75
C ILE A 58 -16.75 35.74 -35.74
N LEU A 59 -16.05 35.37 -36.81
CA LEU A 59 -15.62 36.31 -37.85
C LEU A 59 -16.81 36.93 -38.60
N ALA A 60 -17.93 36.20 -38.72
CA ALA A 60 -19.11 36.66 -39.44
C ALA A 60 -20.02 37.59 -38.62
N SER A 61 -20.19 37.34 -37.31
CA SER A 61 -21.18 38.05 -36.49
C SER A 61 -20.65 38.69 -35.20
N SER A 62 -19.34 38.61 -34.92
CA SER A 62 -18.63 39.27 -33.80
C SER A 62 -19.38 39.24 -32.46
N SER A 63 -19.93 38.08 -32.09
CA SER A 63 -20.68 37.89 -30.84
C SER A 63 -19.78 37.43 -29.70
N LEU A 64 -19.90 38.07 -28.54
CA LEU A 64 -19.23 37.65 -27.30
C LEU A 64 -19.64 36.23 -26.86
N ALA A 65 -20.89 35.83 -27.13
CA ALA A 65 -21.38 34.50 -26.77
C ALA A 65 -20.64 33.38 -27.54
N GLU A 66 -20.36 33.60 -28.83
CA GLU A 66 -19.60 32.65 -29.64
C GLU A 66 -18.15 32.51 -29.15
N GLY A 67 -17.54 33.60 -28.65
CA GLY A 67 -16.23 33.56 -28.01
C GLY A 67 -16.20 32.68 -26.74
N TRP A 68 -17.22 32.81 -25.87
CA TRP A 68 -17.34 31.97 -24.68
C TRP A 68 -17.60 30.50 -25.01
N MET A 69 -18.42 30.24 -26.03
CA MET A 69 -18.66 28.88 -26.52
C MET A 69 -17.39 28.25 -27.08
N LEU A 70 -16.61 28.99 -27.89
CA LEU A 70 -15.32 28.53 -28.38
C LEU A 70 -14.37 28.20 -27.22
N LEU A 71 -14.30 29.03 -26.19
CA LEU A 71 -13.47 28.74 -25.02
C LEU A 71 -13.90 27.44 -24.32
N ALA A 72 -15.21 27.26 -24.10
CA ALA A 72 -15.74 26.04 -23.49
C ALA A 72 -15.42 24.80 -24.34
N GLU A 73 -15.59 24.88 -25.66
CA GLU A 73 -15.27 23.81 -26.60
C GLU A 73 -13.77 23.48 -26.60
N LEU A 74 -12.88 24.48 -26.54
CA LEU A 74 -11.43 24.28 -26.44
C LEU A 74 -11.03 23.60 -25.12
N VAL A 75 -11.64 23.99 -24.00
CA VAL A 75 -11.41 23.33 -22.69
C VAL A 75 -11.89 21.88 -22.75
N LEU A 76 -13.08 21.62 -23.28
CA LEU A 76 -13.61 20.26 -23.43
C LEU A 76 -12.76 19.42 -24.40
N ALA A 77 -12.29 20.00 -25.49
CA ALA A 77 -11.40 19.37 -26.45
C ALA A 77 -10.05 19.00 -25.80
N PHE A 78 -9.49 19.91 -25.00
CA PHE A 78 -8.27 19.66 -24.23
C PHE A 78 -8.47 18.52 -23.21
N MET A 79 -9.53 18.57 -22.39
CA MET A 79 -9.86 17.51 -21.44
C MET A 79 -10.06 16.15 -22.13
N TRP A 80 -10.78 16.15 -23.25
CA TRP A 80 -10.98 14.96 -24.05
C TRP A 80 -9.64 14.43 -24.59
N GLY A 81 -8.79 15.30 -25.14
CA GLY A 81 -7.45 14.95 -25.64
C GLY A 81 -6.58 14.32 -24.56
N CYS A 82 -6.50 14.94 -23.39
CA CYS A 82 -5.80 14.38 -22.22
C CYS A 82 -6.33 12.99 -21.84
N SER A 83 -7.66 12.79 -21.86
CA SER A 83 -8.26 11.47 -21.59
C SER A 83 -7.91 10.41 -22.64
N ARG A 84 -7.55 10.80 -23.87
CA ARG A 84 -7.15 9.87 -24.94
C ARG A 84 -5.74 9.34 -24.75
N ALA A 85 -4.87 10.05 -24.03
CA ALA A 85 -3.52 9.57 -23.71
C ALA A 85 -3.57 8.17 -23.07
N PHE A 86 -4.52 7.94 -22.15
CA PHE A 86 -4.73 6.64 -21.51
C PHE A 86 -5.23 5.53 -22.45
N LYS A 87 -5.74 5.86 -23.63
CA LYS A 87 -6.22 4.89 -24.62
C LYS A 87 -5.26 4.67 -25.77
N TRP A 88 -4.12 5.38 -25.80
CA TRP A 88 -3.19 5.34 -26.92
C TRP A 88 -2.37 4.05 -27.01
N ARG A 89 -1.96 3.52 -25.85
CA ARG A 89 -1.24 2.25 -25.73
C ARG A 89 -1.58 1.52 -24.42
N PRO A 90 -2.84 1.09 -24.21
CA PRO A 90 -3.16 0.28 -23.04
C PRO A 90 -2.39 -1.04 -23.08
N VAL A 91 -1.77 -1.41 -21.96
CA VAL A 91 -1.06 -2.68 -21.82
C VAL A 91 -1.71 -3.50 -20.71
N ARG A 92 -1.67 -4.83 -20.85
CA ARG A 92 -2.05 -5.78 -19.80
C ARG A 92 -0.86 -6.62 -19.47
N ARG A 93 -0.70 -6.92 -18.18
CA ARG A 93 0.36 -7.79 -17.68
C ARG A 93 -0.21 -9.09 -17.17
N ARG A 94 0.64 -10.11 -17.17
CA ARG A 94 0.37 -11.40 -16.55
C ARG A 94 1.61 -11.88 -15.82
N GLU A 95 1.43 -12.13 -14.54
CA GLU A 95 2.40 -12.64 -13.58
C GLU A 95 2.43 -14.18 -13.53
N PHE A 96 3.57 -14.75 -13.17
CA PHE A 96 3.77 -16.19 -13.02
C PHE A 96 4.43 -16.50 -11.66
N PRO A 97 3.67 -16.43 -10.54
CA PRO A 97 4.19 -16.72 -9.20
C PRO A 97 4.86 -18.09 -9.07
N ASP A 98 4.40 -19.09 -9.81
CA ASP A 98 4.96 -20.45 -9.84
C ASP A 98 6.42 -20.52 -10.32
N ARG A 99 6.93 -19.44 -10.92
CA ARG A 99 8.32 -19.33 -11.43
C ARG A 99 9.24 -18.58 -10.47
N LEU A 100 8.74 -18.10 -9.33
CA LEU A 100 9.55 -17.47 -8.31
C LEU A 100 10.54 -18.49 -7.70
N PRO A 101 11.67 -18.04 -7.14
CA PRO A 101 12.62 -18.94 -6.49
C PRO A 101 11.94 -19.82 -5.43
N GLU A 102 12.14 -21.13 -5.55
CA GLU A 102 11.65 -22.12 -4.59
C GLU A 102 12.32 -21.93 -3.22
N GLY A 103 11.65 -22.36 -2.15
CA GLY A 103 12.19 -22.31 -0.78
C GLY A 103 12.02 -20.98 -0.05
N GLY A 104 11.30 -20.01 -0.62
CA GLY A 104 10.90 -18.80 0.11
C GLY A 104 12.05 -17.86 0.46
N ALA A 105 13.17 -17.92 -0.26
CA ALA A 105 14.27 -16.96 -0.15
C ALA A 105 13.88 -15.60 -0.80
N TRP A 106 12.77 -15.04 -0.35
CA TRP A 106 12.19 -13.81 -0.84
C TRP A 106 12.67 -12.63 0.01
N PRO A 107 12.78 -11.42 -0.56
CA PRO A 107 13.20 -10.23 0.19
C PRO A 107 12.32 -9.99 1.42
N LYS A 108 12.84 -9.33 2.45
CA LYS A 108 11.98 -8.88 3.55
C LYS A 108 10.91 -7.90 3.02
N LEU A 109 9.73 -7.93 3.63
CA LEU A 109 8.58 -7.09 3.32
C LEU A 109 8.06 -6.45 4.63
N ASP A 110 8.04 -5.12 4.65
CA ASP A 110 7.32 -4.36 5.68
C ASP A 110 5.94 -3.97 5.15
N VAL A 111 4.87 -4.20 5.91
CA VAL A 111 3.52 -3.73 5.59
C VAL A 111 3.18 -2.58 6.51
N PHE A 112 2.78 -1.43 5.96
CA PHE A 112 2.42 -0.23 6.68
C PHE A 112 0.90 -0.03 6.64
N VAL A 113 0.27 -0.15 7.80
CA VAL A 113 -1.15 0.15 8.03
C VAL A 113 -1.22 1.46 8.80
N CYS A 114 -1.83 2.50 8.22
CA CYS A 114 -1.98 3.80 8.88
C CYS A 114 -3.40 3.99 9.41
N THR A 115 -3.53 4.47 10.64
CA THR A 115 -4.79 4.91 11.25
C THR A 115 -4.58 6.22 12.00
N ALA A 116 -5.63 7.03 12.14
CA ALA A 116 -5.54 8.38 12.73
C ALA A 116 -6.59 8.68 13.81
N ASP A 117 -7.77 8.07 13.76
CA ASP A 117 -8.85 8.37 14.72
C ASP A 117 -9.68 7.11 15.01
N PRO A 118 -9.59 6.54 16.23
CA PRO A 118 -10.27 5.29 16.57
C PRO A 118 -11.81 5.40 16.53
N ARG A 119 -12.38 6.60 16.50
CA ARG A 119 -13.83 6.77 16.37
C ARG A 119 -14.30 6.73 14.92
N LYS A 120 -13.46 7.18 13.99
CA LYS A 120 -13.75 7.15 12.54
C LYS A 120 -13.27 5.86 11.90
N GLU A 121 -12.20 5.30 12.44
CA GLU A 121 -11.52 4.09 11.99
C GLU A 121 -11.50 3.12 13.18
N PRO A 122 -12.58 2.36 13.41
CA PRO A 122 -12.70 1.49 14.58
C PRO A 122 -11.50 0.54 14.72
N PRO A 123 -10.82 0.49 15.89
CA PRO A 123 -9.60 -0.31 16.08
C PRO A 123 -9.74 -1.78 15.69
N VAL A 124 -10.91 -2.40 15.90
CA VAL A 124 -11.20 -3.78 15.49
C VAL A 124 -11.06 -3.99 13.98
N GLY A 125 -11.53 -3.02 13.17
CA GLY A 125 -11.38 -3.06 11.71
C GLY A 125 -9.91 -2.95 11.31
N VAL A 126 -9.17 -2.04 11.96
CA VAL A 126 -7.72 -1.87 11.72
C VAL A 126 -6.94 -3.15 12.08
N VAL A 127 -7.31 -3.81 13.18
CA VAL A 127 -6.75 -5.11 13.58
C VAL A 127 -7.06 -6.16 12.51
N SER A 128 -8.28 -6.21 11.99
CA SER A 128 -8.67 -7.16 10.92
C SER A 128 -7.86 -6.96 9.63
N THR A 129 -7.61 -5.70 9.26
CA THR A 129 -6.72 -5.33 8.15
C THR A 129 -5.29 -5.81 8.40
N ALA A 130 -4.73 -5.55 9.58
CA ALA A 130 -3.38 -5.99 9.92
C ALA A 130 -3.26 -7.51 9.96
N LEU A 131 -4.25 -8.22 10.51
CA LEU A 131 -4.28 -9.69 10.54
C LEU A 131 -4.41 -10.29 9.14
N SER A 132 -5.17 -9.65 8.25
CA SER A 132 -5.23 -10.03 6.84
C SER A 132 -3.85 -9.96 6.18
N ALA A 133 -3.07 -8.92 6.47
CA ALA A 133 -1.71 -8.78 5.97
C ALA A 133 -0.71 -9.75 6.64
N MET A 134 -0.81 -9.96 7.96
CA MET A 134 0.01 -10.96 8.67
C MET A 134 -0.22 -12.36 8.10
N ALA A 135 -1.41 -12.63 7.59
CA ALA A 135 -1.76 -13.92 7.04
C ALA A 135 -1.38 -14.09 5.55
N PHE A 136 -0.50 -13.25 4.98
CA PHE A 136 0.05 -13.52 3.65
C PHE A 136 0.79 -14.86 3.61
N GLU A 137 0.81 -15.50 2.44
CA GLU A 137 1.66 -16.67 2.20
C GLU A 137 3.10 -16.20 1.98
N TYR A 138 3.72 -15.73 3.06
CA TYR A 138 5.09 -15.22 3.08
C TYR A 138 5.86 -15.84 4.25
N PRO A 139 7.17 -16.07 4.14
CA PRO A 139 7.97 -16.53 5.27
C PRO A 139 7.84 -15.57 6.46
N ALA A 140 7.45 -16.10 7.62
CA ALA A 140 7.20 -15.31 8.84
C ALA A 140 8.39 -14.41 9.22
N GLY A 141 9.63 -14.92 9.13
CA GLY A 141 10.84 -14.13 9.41
C GLY A 141 11.13 -13.01 8.41
N ASN A 142 10.46 -13.00 7.26
CA ASN A 142 10.61 -11.97 6.23
C ASN A 142 9.42 -11.02 6.14
N LEU A 143 8.36 -11.23 6.93
CA LEU A 143 7.17 -10.38 6.94
C LEU A 143 7.07 -9.62 8.27
N SER A 144 6.92 -8.31 8.18
CA SER A 144 6.69 -7.45 9.35
C SER A 144 5.53 -6.52 9.09
N VAL A 145 4.52 -6.53 9.95
CA VAL A 145 3.36 -5.64 9.87
C VAL A 145 3.52 -4.53 10.89
N TYR A 146 3.53 -3.30 10.40
CA TYR A 146 3.60 -2.07 11.18
C TYR A 146 2.26 -1.36 11.15
N VAL A 147 1.78 -1.00 12.32
CA VAL A 147 0.57 -0.19 12.47
C VAL A 147 1.00 1.17 12.98
N SER A 148 0.86 2.18 12.12
CA SER A 148 1.07 3.57 12.51
C SER A 148 -0.23 4.17 13.01
N ASP A 149 -0.33 4.36 14.33
CA ASP A 149 -1.38 5.15 14.96
C ASP A 149 -0.95 6.62 15.05
N ASP A 150 -1.48 7.44 14.15
CA ASP A 150 -1.30 8.89 14.17
C ASP A 150 -2.16 9.58 15.22
N GLY A 151 -3.23 8.95 15.71
CA GLY A 151 -4.04 9.49 16.80
C GLY A 151 -3.37 9.34 18.17
N GLY A 152 -2.46 8.36 18.30
CA GLY A 152 -1.78 8.04 19.56
C GLY A 152 -2.80 7.63 20.63
N ALA A 153 -3.81 6.85 20.25
CA ALA A 153 -4.88 6.45 21.14
C ALA A 153 -4.52 5.14 21.86
N ASP A 154 -4.72 5.14 23.17
CA ASP A 154 -4.45 3.98 24.03
C ASP A 154 -5.28 2.76 23.63
N VAL A 155 -6.54 2.96 23.25
CA VAL A 155 -7.43 1.89 22.79
C VAL A 155 -6.95 1.23 21.50
N THR A 156 -6.26 1.95 20.62
CA THR A 156 -5.67 1.36 19.40
C THR A 156 -4.58 0.36 19.80
N LEU A 157 -3.65 0.77 20.69
CA LEU A 157 -2.62 -0.13 21.20
C LEU A 157 -3.24 -1.35 21.90
N PHE A 158 -4.26 -1.13 22.74
CA PHE A 158 -4.97 -2.22 23.41
C PHE A 158 -5.60 -3.21 22.42
N ALA A 159 -6.30 -2.71 21.40
CA ALA A 159 -6.87 -3.55 20.35
C ALA A 159 -5.81 -4.38 19.63
N PHE A 160 -4.62 -3.84 19.40
CA PHE A 160 -3.52 -4.57 18.78
C PHE A 160 -2.87 -5.61 19.71
N MET A 161 -2.84 -5.37 21.03
CA MET A 161 -2.45 -6.40 22.00
C MET A 161 -3.43 -7.58 21.98
N GLU A 162 -4.73 -7.29 21.91
CA GLU A 162 -5.79 -8.28 21.77
C GLU A 162 -5.72 -9.02 20.42
N GLY A 163 -5.52 -8.28 19.34
CA GLY A 163 -5.28 -8.82 18.00
C GLY A 163 -4.08 -9.76 17.95
N ALA A 164 -2.98 -9.43 18.64
CA ALA A 164 -1.80 -10.28 18.75
C ALA A 164 -2.10 -11.61 19.48
N ARG A 165 -2.95 -11.59 20.51
CA ARG A 165 -3.42 -12.81 21.20
C ARG A 165 -4.27 -13.66 20.25
N PHE A 166 -5.22 -13.06 19.54
CA PHE A 166 -6.07 -13.75 18.58
C PHE A 166 -5.28 -14.31 17.37
N ALA A 167 -4.26 -13.60 16.90
CA ALA A 167 -3.40 -14.01 15.77
C ALA A 167 -2.79 -15.40 15.96
N ARG A 168 -2.41 -15.76 17.20
CA ARG A 168 -1.84 -17.08 17.55
C ARG A 168 -2.73 -18.25 17.17
N HIS A 169 -4.05 -18.02 17.07
CA HIS A 169 -5.03 -19.04 16.66
C HIS A 169 -5.52 -18.82 15.23
N TRP A 170 -5.67 -17.56 14.81
CA TRP A 170 -6.18 -17.20 13.49
C TRP A 170 -5.24 -17.56 12.34
N LEU A 171 -3.96 -17.22 12.46
CA LEU A 171 -2.97 -17.43 11.40
C LEU A 171 -2.79 -18.92 11.02
N PRO A 172 -2.60 -19.86 11.98
CA PRO A 172 -2.52 -21.28 11.63
C PRO A 172 -3.85 -21.79 11.06
N PHE A 173 -5.00 -21.38 11.60
CA PHE A 173 -6.30 -21.76 11.06
C PHE A 173 -6.45 -21.36 9.58
N CYS A 174 -6.08 -20.13 9.21
CA CYS A 174 -6.12 -19.68 7.82
C CYS A 174 -5.26 -20.56 6.90
N ARG A 175 -4.07 -20.93 7.36
CA ARG A 175 -3.10 -21.71 6.60
C ARG A 175 -3.56 -23.15 6.41
N GLU A 176 -4.02 -23.80 7.48
CA GLU A 176 -4.44 -25.21 7.49
C GLU A 176 -5.74 -25.44 6.73
N ASN A 177 -6.65 -24.45 6.74
CA ASN A 177 -7.95 -24.55 6.08
C ASN A 177 -7.99 -23.87 4.70
N GLY A 178 -6.84 -23.40 4.19
CA GLY A 178 -6.75 -22.78 2.86
C GLY A 178 -7.63 -21.53 2.70
N VAL A 179 -7.87 -20.79 3.79
CA VAL A 179 -8.75 -19.61 3.80
C VAL A 179 -8.20 -18.56 2.83
N GLN A 180 -9.03 -18.14 1.88
CA GLN A 180 -8.63 -17.13 0.87
C GLN A 180 -8.74 -15.71 1.43
N VAL A 181 -9.92 -15.33 1.94
CA VAL A 181 -10.13 -14.03 2.57
C VAL A 181 -9.76 -14.11 4.04
N ARG A 182 -8.57 -13.63 4.39
CA ARG A 182 -7.97 -13.78 5.73
C ARG A 182 -8.21 -12.60 6.67
N SER A 183 -9.12 -11.68 6.29
CA SER A 183 -9.68 -10.70 7.23
C SER A 183 -10.72 -11.37 8.12
N PRO A 184 -10.53 -11.42 9.45
CA PRO A 184 -11.45 -12.12 10.35
C PRO A 184 -12.83 -11.48 10.37
N GLU A 185 -12.92 -10.15 10.33
CA GLU A 185 -14.20 -9.42 10.24
C GLU A 185 -15.04 -9.91 9.06
N VAL A 186 -14.43 -9.98 7.87
CA VAL A 186 -15.12 -10.38 6.64
C VAL A 186 -15.42 -11.88 6.62
N PHE A 187 -14.49 -12.70 7.10
CA PHE A 187 -14.66 -14.15 7.18
C PHE A 187 -15.84 -14.54 8.09
N PHE A 188 -15.91 -13.96 9.29
CA PHE A 188 -16.97 -14.28 10.25
C PHE A 188 -18.32 -13.62 9.89
N ALA A 189 -18.32 -12.47 9.20
CA ALA A 189 -19.54 -11.86 8.66
C ALA A 189 -20.14 -12.67 7.48
N SER A 190 -19.30 -13.31 6.67
CA SER A 190 -19.76 -14.16 5.56
C SER A 190 -20.31 -15.51 6.06
N SER A 191 -19.78 -16.00 7.17
CA SER A 191 -20.19 -17.26 7.79
C SER A 191 -21.57 -17.19 8.47
N SER A 192 -22.07 -16.00 8.81
CA SER A 192 -23.43 -15.82 9.35
C SER A 192 -24.52 -15.78 8.27
N SER A 193 -24.16 -15.48 7.02
CA SER A 193 -25.08 -15.36 5.88
C SER A 193 -25.17 -16.62 5.01
N SER A 194 -24.27 -17.58 5.22
CA SER A 194 -24.14 -18.77 4.38
C SER A 194 -24.59 -20.04 5.11
N SER A 195 -25.89 -20.33 5.10
CA SER A 195 -26.42 -21.68 5.39
C SER A 195 -26.26 -22.66 4.21
N SER A 196 -25.36 -22.37 3.27
CA SER A 196 -25.06 -23.25 2.14
C SER A 196 -23.66 -23.02 1.56
N GLY A 197 -22.79 -24.04 1.61
CA GLY A 197 -21.88 -24.33 0.50
C GLY A 197 -20.37 -24.43 0.75
N CYS A 198 -19.80 -23.82 1.79
CA CYS A 198 -18.35 -23.96 2.06
C CYS A 198 -18.14 -24.69 3.39
N SER A 199 -17.79 -25.97 3.29
CA SER A 199 -17.52 -26.89 4.41
C SER A 199 -16.23 -26.54 5.18
N ALA A 200 -16.15 -25.34 5.76
CA ALA A 200 -15.08 -24.95 6.69
C ALA A 200 -15.56 -24.84 8.15
N GLY A 201 -16.86 -25.05 8.41
CA GLY A 201 -17.45 -24.96 9.75
C GLY A 201 -17.33 -26.26 10.55
N GLY A 202 -16.10 -26.68 10.86
CA GLY A 202 -15.87 -27.62 11.96
C GLY A 202 -15.99 -26.90 13.31
N GLY A 203 -16.02 -27.65 14.41
CA GLY A 203 -16.13 -27.07 15.77
C GLY A 203 -15.02 -26.07 16.13
N ASP A 204 -13.89 -26.06 15.40
CA ASP A 204 -12.80 -25.12 15.63
C ASP A 204 -13.05 -23.73 15.03
N ALA A 205 -13.80 -23.63 13.92
CA ALA A 205 -14.20 -22.34 13.35
C ALA A 205 -15.18 -21.60 14.27
N ASP A 206 -16.10 -22.33 14.91
CA ASP A 206 -17.05 -21.77 15.88
C ASP A 206 -16.34 -21.29 17.15
N LYS A 207 -15.37 -22.05 17.67
CA LYS A 207 -14.51 -21.60 18.78
C LYS A 207 -13.76 -20.32 18.42
N LEU A 208 -13.17 -20.26 17.24
CA LEU A 208 -12.47 -19.06 16.76
C LEU A 208 -13.40 -17.86 16.61
N LYS A 209 -14.63 -18.08 16.13
CA LYS A 209 -15.64 -17.04 16.05
C LYS A 209 -15.98 -16.48 17.42
N VAL A 210 -16.14 -17.33 18.43
CA VAL A 210 -16.36 -16.91 19.82
C VAL A 210 -15.15 -16.13 20.36
N MET A 211 -13.93 -16.59 20.10
CA MET A 211 -12.71 -15.86 20.49
C MET A 211 -12.64 -14.47 19.83
N TYR A 212 -12.95 -14.38 18.54
CA TYR A 212 -13.01 -13.11 17.83
C TYR A 212 -14.08 -12.19 18.42
N GLN A 213 -15.29 -12.68 18.67
CA GLN A 213 -16.37 -11.88 19.27
C GLN A 213 -16.01 -11.38 20.68
N ASN A 214 -15.35 -12.20 21.49
CA ASN A 214 -14.86 -11.78 22.81
C ASN A 214 -13.80 -10.68 22.70
N MET A 215 -12.89 -10.79 21.73
CA MET A 215 -11.90 -9.76 21.42
C MET A 215 -12.58 -8.44 21.04
N VAL A 216 -13.56 -8.49 20.13
CA VAL A 216 -14.34 -7.31 19.71
C VAL A 216 -15.01 -6.66 20.91
N GLN A 217 -15.75 -7.42 21.71
CA GLN A 217 -16.46 -6.90 22.89
C GLN A 217 -15.51 -6.22 23.88
N ARG A 218 -14.34 -6.82 24.14
CA ARG A 218 -13.36 -6.22 25.06
C ARG A 218 -12.80 -4.90 24.54
N VAL A 219 -12.56 -4.80 23.23
CA VAL A 219 -12.10 -3.55 22.61
C VAL A 219 -13.20 -2.49 22.64
N GLU A 220 -14.45 -2.84 22.32
CA GLU A 220 -15.60 -1.94 22.38
C GLU A 220 -15.85 -1.42 23.81
N ASP A 221 -15.78 -2.31 24.81
CA ASP A 221 -15.87 -1.93 26.22
C ASP A 221 -14.81 -0.89 26.62
N VAL A 222 -13.57 -1.07 26.15
CA VAL A 222 -12.48 -0.10 26.38
C VAL A 222 -12.72 1.20 25.61
N MET A 223 -13.29 1.16 24.40
CA MET A 223 -13.64 2.37 23.66
C MET A 223 -14.72 3.19 24.39
N GLU A 224 -15.67 2.54 25.06
CA GLU A 224 -16.75 3.21 25.78
C GLU A 224 -16.33 3.67 27.19
N LYS A 225 -15.67 2.81 27.95
CA LYS A 225 -15.36 3.04 29.37
C LYS A 225 -13.98 3.69 29.58
N GLY A 226 -13.09 3.57 28.59
CA GLY A 226 -11.68 3.95 28.70
C GLY A 226 -10.82 2.85 29.33
N ILE A 227 -9.51 2.98 29.23
CA ILE A 227 -8.57 2.03 29.85
C ILE A 227 -8.49 2.30 31.37
N HIS A 228 -8.98 1.36 32.16
CA HIS A 228 -8.83 1.36 33.60
C HIS A 228 -7.72 0.39 34.01
N VAL A 229 -6.50 0.91 34.19
CA VAL A 229 -5.31 0.09 34.48
C VAL A 229 -5.44 -0.72 35.78
N ASP A 230 -6.29 -0.29 36.71
CA ASP A 230 -6.52 -0.93 38.00
C ASP A 230 -7.70 -1.93 37.99
N SER A 231 -8.37 -2.15 36.83
CA SER A 231 -9.47 -3.11 36.74
C SER A 231 -8.97 -4.54 36.48
N VAL A 232 -9.49 -5.48 37.27
CA VAL A 232 -9.20 -6.94 37.17
C VAL A 232 -9.64 -7.51 35.81
N GLU A 233 -10.54 -6.83 35.09
CA GLU A 233 -11.18 -7.32 33.87
C GLU A 233 -10.29 -7.28 32.61
N LEU A 234 -9.21 -6.48 32.57
CA LEU A 234 -8.41 -6.31 31.35
C LEU A 234 -7.24 -7.28 31.19
N ASP A 235 -6.94 -8.09 32.22
CA ASP A 235 -5.86 -9.10 32.24
C ASP A 235 -4.57 -8.61 31.55
N LEU A 236 -4.08 -7.46 32.02
CA LEU A 236 -2.87 -6.80 31.55
C LEU A 236 -1.68 -7.23 32.41
N SER A 237 -0.57 -7.59 31.78
CA SER A 237 0.70 -7.84 32.50
C SER A 237 1.19 -6.57 33.20
N GLU A 238 2.07 -6.71 34.20
CA GLU A 238 2.66 -5.56 34.90
C GLU A 238 3.35 -4.57 33.94
N GLU A 239 4.03 -5.10 32.91
CA GLU A 239 4.64 -4.29 31.84
C GLU A 239 3.59 -3.52 31.03
N GLN A 240 2.50 -4.18 30.63
CA GLN A 240 1.40 -3.54 29.90
C GLN A 240 0.72 -2.45 30.75
N GLN A 241 0.50 -2.72 32.03
CA GLN A 241 -0.03 -1.72 32.96
C GLN A 241 0.88 -0.49 33.05
N GLN A 242 2.20 -0.68 33.10
CA GLN A 242 3.15 0.42 33.15
C GLN A 242 3.14 1.26 31.86
N ILE A 243 2.92 0.64 30.70
CA ILE A 243 2.74 1.35 29.42
C ILE A 243 1.51 2.26 29.48
N PHE A 244 0.36 1.73 29.88
CA PHE A 244 -0.89 2.51 29.91
C PHE A 244 -0.91 3.58 31.02
N LYS A 245 -0.19 3.38 32.13
CA LYS A 245 0.00 4.43 33.16
C LYS A 245 0.61 5.70 32.56
N ARG A 246 1.57 5.55 31.64
CA ARG A 246 2.21 6.69 30.95
C ARG A 246 1.25 7.43 30.01
N TRP A 247 0.24 6.75 29.47
CA TRP A 247 -0.72 7.34 28.55
C TRP A 247 -1.62 8.39 29.18
N LYS A 248 -1.78 8.36 30.52
CA LYS A 248 -2.51 9.38 31.29
C LYS A 248 -1.94 10.79 31.11
N GLU A 249 -0.65 10.89 30.76
CA GLU A 249 0.05 12.16 30.54
C GLU A 249 0.06 12.59 29.05
N TYR A 250 -0.49 11.77 28.15
CA TYR A 250 -0.42 11.96 26.71
C TYR A 250 -1.70 12.59 26.17
N SER A 251 -1.56 13.31 25.06
CA SER A 251 -2.68 13.80 24.24
C SER A 251 -2.34 13.55 22.77
N GLY A 252 -3.34 13.46 21.90
CA GLY A 252 -3.11 13.12 20.47
C GLY A 252 -2.17 14.07 19.69
N ASN A 253 -1.84 15.25 20.24
CA ASN A 253 -0.88 16.20 19.65
C ASN A 253 0.36 16.45 20.53
N ASN A 254 0.48 15.77 21.68
CA ASN A 254 1.62 15.89 22.57
C ASN A 254 1.90 14.56 23.29
N HIS A 255 2.81 13.78 22.72
CA HIS A 255 3.28 12.51 23.28
C HIS A 255 4.64 12.15 22.66
N PRO A 256 5.52 11.41 23.36
CA PRO A 256 6.75 10.91 22.77
C PRO A 256 6.46 9.86 21.68
N SER A 257 7.48 9.45 20.93
CA SER A 257 7.40 8.27 20.08
C SER A 257 7.12 7.03 20.94
N ILE A 258 6.21 6.18 20.47
CA ILE A 258 5.78 4.94 21.13
C ILE A 258 5.95 3.82 20.12
N ILE A 259 6.87 2.90 20.40
CA ILE A 259 7.13 1.73 19.58
C ILE A 259 6.96 0.50 20.48
N GLN A 260 6.03 -0.38 20.13
CA GLN A 260 5.76 -1.62 20.86
C GLN A 260 5.81 -2.79 19.88
N VAL A 261 6.72 -3.72 20.14
CA VAL A 261 6.82 -4.95 19.36
C VAL A 261 5.92 -5.99 20.04
N LEU A 262 4.76 -6.23 19.44
CA LEU A 262 3.69 -7.05 20.03
C LEU A 262 3.87 -8.54 19.73
N LEU A 263 4.45 -8.85 18.57
CA LEU A 263 4.86 -10.19 18.17
C LEU A 263 6.21 -10.10 17.48
N LYS A 264 7.11 -11.03 17.80
CA LYS A 264 8.46 -11.15 17.22
C LYS A 264 8.65 -12.50 16.56
N SER A 265 9.07 -12.49 15.32
CA SER A 265 9.20 -13.69 14.48
C SER A 265 10.22 -14.72 14.93
N ASN A 266 11.22 -14.31 15.70
CA ASN A 266 12.24 -15.19 16.27
C ASN A 266 11.88 -15.74 17.67
N GLU A 267 10.90 -15.15 18.36
CA GLU A 267 10.54 -15.48 19.74
C GLU A 267 9.13 -16.09 19.83
N ASP A 268 8.14 -15.44 19.19
CA ASP A 268 6.74 -15.82 19.26
C ASP A 268 6.37 -16.91 18.27
N LYS A 269 5.61 -17.89 18.78
CA LYS A 269 5.07 -19.00 18.01
C LYS A 269 3.55 -19.03 18.10
N ASP A 270 2.92 -19.50 17.03
CA ASP A 270 1.50 -19.84 17.03
C ASP A 270 1.22 -21.12 17.82
N ILE A 271 -0.06 -21.48 17.97
CA ILE A 271 -0.47 -22.68 18.72
C ILE A 271 0.03 -24.00 18.10
N THR A 272 0.52 -23.98 16.86
CA THR A 272 1.09 -25.13 16.16
C THR A 272 2.62 -25.19 16.31
N GLY A 273 3.22 -24.21 16.99
CA GLY A 273 4.66 -24.09 17.21
C GLY A 273 5.42 -23.45 16.05
N GLN A 274 4.73 -22.86 15.05
CA GLN A 274 5.37 -22.17 13.94
C GLN A 274 5.62 -20.69 14.28
N ALA A 275 6.70 -20.13 13.74
CA ALA A 275 7.03 -18.71 13.88
C ALA A 275 5.94 -17.82 13.27
N MET A 276 5.68 -16.69 13.92
CA MET A 276 4.70 -15.69 13.43
C MET A 276 5.40 -14.46 12.83
N PRO A 277 4.77 -13.74 11.89
CA PRO A 277 5.30 -12.45 11.43
C PRO A 277 5.45 -11.44 12.56
N ASN A 278 6.36 -10.48 12.40
CA ASN A 278 6.45 -9.39 13.38
C ASN A 278 5.16 -8.54 13.33
N LEU A 279 4.66 -8.12 14.49
CA LEU A 279 3.60 -7.13 14.62
C LEU A 279 4.11 -5.98 15.48
N ILE A 280 4.24 -4.79 14.89
CA ILE A 280 4.80 -3.62 15.54
C ILE A 280 3.75 -2.52 15.57
N TYR A 281 3.36 -2.11 16.77
CA TYR A 281 2.63 -0.87 16.97
C TYR A 281 3.59 0.31 17.00
N PHE A 282 3.24 1.37 16.28
CA PHE A 282 4.04 2.57 16.14
C PHE A 282 3.15 3.81 16.27
N SER A 283 3.54 4.74 17.12
CA SER A 283 3.00 6.09 17.14
C SER A 283 4.18 7.05 17.18
N ARG A 284 4.28 7.94 16.18
CA ARG A 284 5.38 8.89 16.08
C ARG A 284 5.30 9.96 17.16
N GLU A 285 6.43 10.57 17.52
CA GLU A 285 6.39 11.72 18.41
C GLU A 285 5.58 12.87 17.81
N LYS A 286 4.73 13.47 18.63
CA LYS A 286 4.01 14.71 18.32
C LYS A 286 4.26 15.71 19.43
N ARG A 287 4.59 16.95 19.06
CA ARG A 287 4.77 18.07 19.98
C ARG A 287 4.07 19.32 19.45
N PRO A 288 3.48 20.14 20.32
CA PRO A 288 2.95 21.44 19.91
C PRO A 288 4.02 22.28 19.20
N GLY A 289 3.65 22.90 18.08
CA GLY A 289 4.56 23.74 17.29
C GLY A 289 5.39 23.01 16.22
N PHE A 290 5.33 21.67 16.15
CA PHE A 290 5.98 20.90 15.08
C PHE A 290 4.97 20.46 14.02
N PRO A 291 5.14 20.82 12.74
CA PRO A 291 4.32 20.31 11.65
C PRO A 291 4.46 18.79 11.52
N HIS A 292 3.35 18.08 11.44
CA HIS A 292 3.36 16.62 11.35
C HIS A 292 2.99 16.08 9.96
N HIS A 293 2.51 16.89 9.01
CA HIS A 293 2.31 16.45 7.62
C HIS A 293 1.40 15.21 7.45
N PHE A 294 0.40 15.04 8.33
CA PHE A 294 -0.62 13.97 8.25
C PHE A 294 -0.04 12.59 7.91
N LYS A 295 -0.64 11.85 6.97
CA LYS A 295 -0.24 10.51 6.54
C LYS A 295 1.18 10.47 5.97
N ALA A 296 1.57 11.46 5.16
CA ALA A 296 2.93 11.54 4.59
C ALA A 296 4.01 11.52 5.68
N GLY A 297 3.84 12.31 6.74
CA GLY A 297 4.79 12.36 7.84
C GLY A 297 4.76 11.10 8.71
N SER A 298 3.58 10.46 8.84
CA SER A 298 3.46 9.18 9.56
C SER A 298 4.24 8.09 8.80
N LEU A 299 4.03 7.99 7.49
CA LEU A 299 4.75 7.09 6.60
C LEU A 299 6.26 7.36 6.59
N ASN A 300 6.70 8.62 6.59
CA ASN A 300 8.13 8.96 6.65
C ASN A 300 8.78 8.61 7.99
N SER A 301 8.11 8.87 9.11
CA SER A 301 8.60 8.47 10.43
C SER A 301 8.70 6.94 10.54
N LEU A 302 7.70 6.23 10.03
CA LEU A 302 7.70 4.77 9.97
C LEU A 302 8.77 4.22 9.01
N LEU A 303 8.99 4.87 7.86
CA LEU A 303 10.03 4.53 6.90
C LEU A 303 11.42 4.57 7.54
N ARG A 304 11.68 5.56 8.41
CA ARG A 304 12.91 5.66 9.18
C ARG A 304 12.99 4.62 10.29
N ALA A 305 11.95 4.45 11.10
CA ALA A 305 11.96 3.49 12.20
C ALA A 305 12.13 2.05 11.69
N SER A 306 11.40 1.67 10.64
CA SER A 306 11.50 0.35 10.01
C SER A 306 12.87 0.09 9.37
N SER A 307 13.61 1.11 8.90
CA SER A 307 14.98 0.91 8.39
C SER A 307 15.96 0.55 9.50
N ILE A 308 15.66 0.89 10.75
CA ILE A 308 16.41 0.46 11.92
C ILE A 308 15.97 -0.93 12.40
N LEU A 309 14.67 -1.19 12.42
CA LEU A 309 14.08 -2.40 13.02
C LEU A 309 14.18 -3.65 12.14
N THR A 310 13.79 -3.58 10.87
CA THR A 310 13.68 -4.75 9.96
C THR A 310 14.45 -4.58 8.66
N ASN A 311 14.60 -3.31 8.23
CA ASN A 311 15.27 -2.88 7.01
C ASN A 311 14.81 -3.62 5.75
N ALA A 312 13.50 -3.79 5.58
CA ALA A 312 12.96 -4.52 4.45
C ALA A 312 13.12 -3.75 3.12
N PRO A 313 13.66 -4.33 2.05
CA PRO A 313 13.80 -3.63 0.77
C PRO A 313 12.46 -3.35 0.09
N LEU A 314 11.39 -4.06 0.45
CA LEU A 314 10.04 -3.86 -0.05
C LEU A 314 9.11 -3.38 1.06
N ILE A 315 8.20 -2.48 0.69
CA ILE A 315 7.21 -1.89 1.59
C ILE A 315 5.83 -2.01 0.94
N LEU A 316 4.83 -2.53 1.63
CA LEU A 316 3.44 -2.47 1.19
C LEU A 316 2.72 -1.38 1.98
N THR A 317 2.16 -0.38 1.31
CA THR A 317 1.22 0.56 1.96
C THR A 317 -0.22 0.08 1.77
N ILE A 318 -0.96 0.01 2.86
CA ILE A 318 -2.38 -0.35 2.88
C ILE A 318 -3.13 0.56 3.85
N ASP A 319 -4.28 1.07 3.42
CA ASP A 319 -5.16 1.85 4.29
C ASP A 319 -5.85 0.94 5.33
N CYS A 320 -6.23 1.51 6.48
CA CYS A 320 -6.84 0.75 7.58
C CYS A 320 -8.19 0.10 7.23
N ASP A 321 -8.87 0.60 6.20
CA ASP A 321 -10.14 0.10 5.68
C ASP A 321 -9.98 -0.83 4.46
N MET A 322 -8.74 -1.24 4.14
CA MET A 322 -8.40 -2.15 3.05
C MET A 322 -7.85 -3.46 3.59
N TYR A 323 -8.33 -4.59 3.08
CA TYR A 323 -7.82 -5.91 3.45
C TYR A 323 -7.48 -6.72 2.20
N SER A 324 -6.63 -7.74 2.37
CA SER A 324 -6.30 -8.64 1.27
C SER A 324 -7.29 -9.79 1.14
N THR A 325 -7.69 -10.04 -0.10
CA THR A 325 -8.55 -11.15 -0.52
C THR A 325 -7.81 -12.28 -1.21
N ASP A 326 -6.50 -12.10 -1.46
CA ASP A 326 -5.62 -13.09 -2.08
C ASP A 326 -4.31 -13.14 -1.26
N PRO A 327 -4.08 -14.22 -0.48
CA PRO A 327 -2.90 -14.33 0.36
C PRO A 327 -1.60 -14.44 -0.45
N THR A 328 -1.70 -14.66 -1.78
CA THR A 328 -0.57 -14.73 -2.71
C THR A 328 -0.22 -13.38 -3.36
N SER A 329 -0.86 -12.29 -2.94
CA SER A 329 -0.63 -10.94 -3.50
C SER A 329 0.83 -10.49 -3.46
N PRO A 330 1.61 -10.74 -2.38
CA PRO A 330 3.05 -10.43 -2.38
C PRO A 330 3.84 -11.14 -3.49
N GLN A 331 3.54 -12.41 -3.77
CA GLN A 331 4.20 -13.19 -4.82
C GLN A 331 3.96 -12.56 -6.21
N ARG A 332 2.75 -12.05 -6.45
CA ARG A 332 2.44 -11.33 -7.69
C ARG A 332 3.30 -10.07 -7.84
N ALA A 333 3.50 -9.32 -6.75
CA ALA A 333 4.40 -8.16 -6.75
C ALA A 333 5.87 -8.58 -6.97
N LEU A 334 6.31 -9.67 -6.35
CA LEU A 334 7.66 -10.22 -6.51
C LEU A 334 7.97 -10.59 -7.97
N CYS A 335 6.97 -10.98 -8.77
CA CYS A 335 7.16 -11.24 -10.20
C CYS A 335 7.71 -10.03 -10.98
N TYR A 336 7.58 -8.81 -10.44
CA TYR A 336 8.14 -7.59 -11.01
C TYR A 336 9.42 -7.15 -10.30
N PHE A 337 9.46 -7.23 -8.96
CA PHE A 337 10.66 -6.83 -8.20
C PHE A 337 11.84 -7.78 -8.34
N LEU A 338 11.61 -9.04 -8.70
CA LEU A 338 12.65 -10.03 -8.99
C LEU A 338 12.92 -10.18 -10.49
N ASP A 339 12.23 -9.41 -11.34
CA ASP A 339 12.50 -9.37 -12.78
C ASP A 339 13.81 -8.60 -13.04
N PRO A 340 14.87 -9.24 -13.59
CA PRO A 340 16.15 -8.58 -13.82
C PRO A 340 16.08 -7.36 -14.75
N ILE A 341 15.06 -7.29 -15.62
CA ILE A 341 14.88 -6.21 -16.59
C ILE A 341 14.12 -5.04 -15.96
N ALA A 342 13.01 -5.34 -15.27
CA ALA A 342 12.14 -4.30 -14.72
C ALA A 342 12.63 -3.73 -13.38
N SER A 343 13.17 -4.58 -12.50
CA SER A 343 13.44 -4.26 -11.10
C SER A 343 14.33 -3.03 -10.89
N ASN A 344 15.38 -2.86 -11.69
CA ASN A 344 16.37 -1.79 -11.52
C ASN A 344 15.77 -0.38 -11.56
N LYS A 345 14.69 -0.16 -12.31
CA LYS A 345 14.00 1.14 -12.37
C LYS A 345 12.61 1.10 -11.77
N LEU A 346 12.22 0.03 -11.07
CA LEU A 346 10.88 -0.10 -10.51
C LEU A 346 10.81 0.57 -9.14
N ALA A 347 10.05 1.66 -9.05
CA ALA A 347 9.72 2.27 -7.76
C ALA A 347 8.57 1.57 -7.07
N TYR A 348 7.49 1.22 -7.79
CA TYR A 348 6.34 0.58 -7.17
C TYR A 348 5.46 -0.25 -8.13
N VAL A 349 4.77 -1.24 -7.56
CA VAL A 349 3.71 -2.03 -8.19
C VAL A 349 2.38 -1.63 -7.53
N GLN A 350 1.49 -1.01 -8.29
CA GLN A 350 0.16 -0.59 -7.86
C GLN A 350 -0.86 -1.67 -8.19
N PHE A 351 -1.61 -2.12 -7.18
CA PHE A 351 -2.80 -2.93 -7.37
C PHE A 351 -4.05 -2.04 -7.45
N PRO A 352 -5.12 -2.45 -8.15
CA PRO A 352 -6.36 -1.70 -8.18
C PRO A 352 -6.98 -1.63 -6.78
N GLN A 353 -7.48 -0.47 -6.40
CA GLN A 353 -8.42 -0.36 -5.29
C GLN A 353 -9.82 -0.75 -5.78
N ARG A 354 -10.44 -1.70 -5.09
CA ARG A 354 -11.78 -2.19 -5.38
C ARG A 354 -12.57 -2.16 -4.08
N PHE A 355 -13.85 -1.82 -4.16
CA PHE A 355 -14.67 -1.60 -2.99
C PHE A 355 -15.83 -2.58 -2.89
N GLN A 356 -16.15 -2.97 -1.67
CA GLN A 356 -17.34 -3.77 -1.34
C GLN A 356 -18.51 -2.87 -0.91
N GLY A 357 -19.70 -3.47 -0.75
CA GLY A 357 -20.88 -2.76 -0.24
C GLY A 357 -21.53 -1.77 -1.23
N LEU A 358 -21.07 -1.74 -2.48
CA LEU A 358 -21.68 -0.92 -3.53
C LEU A 358 -23.03 -1.51 -3.95
N ASN A 359 -24.06 -0.68 -3.98
CA ASN A 359 -25.37 -1.09 -4.47
C ASN A 359 -25.35 -1.25 -6.01
N LYS A 360 -26.32 -1.98 -6.56
CA LYS A 360 -26.41 -2.24 -8.02
C LYS A 360 -26.46 -0.98 -8.89
N SER A 361 -26.97 0.13 -8.34
CA SER A 361 -27.12 1.38 -9.07
C SER A 361 -25.85 2.23 -9.04
N ASP A 362 -24.98 2.05 -8.05
CA ASP A 362 -23.78 2.83 -7.76
C ASP A 362 -23.96 4.33 -8.03
N ILE A 363 -25.00 4.93 -7.44
CA ILE A 363 -25.43 6.31 -7.76
C ILE A 363 -24.37 7.38 -7.42
N TYR A 364 -23.39 7.04 -6.57
CA TYR A 364 -22.27 7.93 -6.23
C TYR A 364 -21.02 7.66 -7.08
N GLY A 365 -21.03 6.63 -7.93
CA GLY A 365 -19.87 6.23 -8.75
C GLY A 365 -18.69 5.75 -7.92
N GLY A 366 -18.95 5.07 -6.80
CA GLY A 366 -17.96 4.62 -5.82
C GLY A 366 -16.96 3.61 -6.37
N GLU A 367 -17.27 2.93 -7.48
CA GLU A 367 -16.27 2.08 -8.14
C GLU A 367 -15.07 2.87 -8.71
N LEU A 368 -15.23 4.18 -8.97
CA LEU A 368 -14.19 5.06 -9.52
C LEU A 368 -13.40 4.42 -10.68
N LYS A 369 -14.12 3.74 -11.59
CA LYS A 369 -13.54 2.86 -12.64
C LYS A 369 -12.46 3.53 -13.46
N HIS A 370 -12.57 4.83 -13.73
CA HIS A 370 -11.55 5.56 -14.47
C HIS A 370 -10.22 5.57 -13.74
N LEU A 371 -10.22 5.89 -12.45
CA LEU A 371 -9.02 5.99 -11.64
C LEU A 371 -8.38 4.62 -11.39
N TYR A 372 -9.18 3.61 -11.01
CA TYR A 372 -8.64 2.34 -10.53
C TYR A 372 -8.60 1.20 -11.56
N LYS A 373 -9.35 1.29 -12.66
CA LYS A 373 -9.43 0.21 -13.66
C LYS A 373 -9.04 0.65 -15.06
N MET A 374 -9.51 1.80 -15.56
CA MET A 374 -9.34 2.16 -16.98
C MET A 374 -8.04 2.92 -17.26
N ASN A 375 -7.78 4.02 -16.56
CA ASN A 375 -6.62 4.87 -16.83
C ASN A 375 -5.28 4.15 -16.53
N PRO A 376 -5.14 3.33 -15.46
CA PRO A 376 -3.89 2.65 -15.15
C PRO A 376 -3.33 1.79 -16.28
N TYR A 377 -4.18 1.07 -17.03
CA TYR A 377 -3.71 0.28 -18.18
C TYR A 377 -3.04 1.14 -19.25
N GLY A 378 -3.56 2.35 -19.47
CA GLY A 378 -2.98 3.34 -20.37
C GLY A 378 -1.65 3.87 -19.86
N MET A 379 -1.63 4.28 -18.60
CA MET A 379 -0.44 4.81 -17.93
C MET A 379 0.70 3.78 -17.89
N ASP A 380 0.39 2.50 -17.65
CA ASP A 380 1.35 1.39 -17.68
C ASP A 380 1.98 1.18 -19.07
N GLY A 381 1.32 1.66 -20.13
CA GLY A 381 1.89 1.73 -21.48
C GLY A 381 2.99 2.78 -21.65
N PHE A 382 3.15 3.70 -20.70
CA PHE A 382 4.05 4.86 -20.75
C PHE A 382 4.97 5.01 -19.53
N GLY A 383 5.13 3.96 -18.72
CA GLY A 383 6.04 3.97 -17.57
C GLY A 383 5.38 3.64 -16.24
N GLY A 384 4.06 3.44 -16.20
CA GLY A 384 3.36 2.95 -15.02
C GLY A 384 2.26 3.89 -14.52
N PRO A 385 1.34 3.38 -13.66
CA PRO A 385 0.27 4.18 -13.06
C PRO A 385 0.81 5.11 -11.96
N ASN A 386 -0.03 6.06 -11.53
CA ASN A 386 0.22 6.84 -10.32
C ASN A 386 0.26 5.96 -9.06
N TYR A 387 0.93 6.44 -8.02
CA TYR A 387 0.76 5.92 -6.66
C TYR A 387 -0.55 6.46 -6.07
N LEU A 388 -1.42 5.55 -5.60
CA LEU A 388 -2.79 5.85 -5.16
C LEU A 388 -2.96 5.71 -3.63
N GLY A 389 -1.87 5.70 -2.88
CA GLY A 389 -1.90 5.79 -1.41
C GLY A 389 -2.13 4.48 -0.66
N SER A 390 -2.58 3.42 -1.35
CA SER A 390 -2.89 2.11 -0.78
C SER A 390 -2.73 1.00 -1.82
N ASN A 391 -2.67 -0.26 -1.37
CA ASN A 391 -2.48 -1.47 -2.17
C ASN A 391 -1.26 -1.37 -3.10
N THR A 392 -0.17 -0.81 -2.59
CA THR A 392 1.04 -0.52 -3.37
C THR A 392 2.26 -1.12 -2.73
N PHE A 393 2.97 -1.95 -3.49
CA PHE A 393 4.29 -2.45 -3.10
C PHE A 393 5.35 -1.47 -3.64
N LEU A 394 6.16 -0.88 -2.76
CA LEU A 394 7.19 0.09 -3.07
C LEU A 394 8.59 -0.50 -2.81
N SER A 395 9.54 -0.14 -3.67
CA SER A 395 10.97 -0.29 -3.42
C SER A 395 11.40 0.75 -2.40
N ARG A 396 11.90 0.31 -1.25
CA ARG A 396 12.48 1.20 -0.22
C ARG A 396 13.53 2.12 -0.82
N ARG A 397 14.38 1.59 -1.69
CA ARG A 397 15.44 2.34 -2.38
C ARG A 397 14.92 3.52 -3.21
N ALA A 398 13.69 3.43 -3.74
CA ALA A 398 13.10 4.54 -4.49
C ALA A 398 12.68 5.70 -3.56
N LEU A 399 12.43 5.41 -2.29
CA LEU A 399 12.07 6.41 -1.28
C LEU A 399 13.28 6.93 -0.49
N PHE A 400 14.46 6.32 -0.63
CA PHE A 400 15.69 6.73 0.04
C PHE A 400 16.67 7.37 -0.93
N ASP A 401 17.54 8.24 -0.41
CA ASP A 401 18.73 8.66 -1.14
C ASP A 401 19.75 7.52 -1.10
N SER A 402 20.32 7.15 -2.27
CA SER A 402 21.37 6.14 -2.41
C SER A 402 22.57 6.35 -1.47
N SER A 403 22.79 7.58 -0.99
CA SER A 403 23.83 7.93 -0.01
C SER A 403 23.54 7.48 1.43
N LEU A 404 22.32 7.03 1.73
CA LEU A 404 21.91 6.49 3.04
C LEU A 404 21.99 4.95 3.08
N GLU A 405 22.39 4.30 1.99
CA GLU A 405 22.73 2.87 1.97
C GLU A 405 24.10 2.66 2.64
N GLY A 406 24.12 2.76 3.96
CA GLY A 406 25.30 2.59 4.78
C GLY A 406 24.93 2.16 6.18
N GLU A 407 25.00 0.86 6.43
CA GLU A 407 25.66 0.23 7.58
C GLU A 407 25.20 -1.24 7.67
N SER A 408 25.90 -2.09 6.92
CA SER A 408 25.92 -3.53 7.19
C SER A 408 26.62 -3.75 8.53
N GLY A 409 25.92 -4.27 9.54
CA GLY A 409 26.46 -4.50 10.88
C GLY A 409 25.46 -4.39 12.05
N ARG A 410 24.18 -4.07 11.77
CA ARG A 410 23.16 -3.86 12.82
C ARG A 410 22.66 -5.12 13.51
N ASP A 411 22.86 -6.29 12.90
CA ASP A 411 22.46 -7.58 13.48
C ASP A 411 23.24 -7.93 14.77
N LEU A 412 24.29 -7.15 15.11
CA LEU A 412 25.12 -7.30 16.30
C LEU A 412 24.73 -6.35 17.45
N LEU A 413 23.69 -5.54 17.29
CA LEU A 413 23.26 -4.58 18.32
C LEU A 413 22.22 -5.20 19.27
N GLU A 414 22.37 -4.88 20.56
CA GLU A 414 21.39 -5.27 21.58
C GLU A 414 19.99 -4.72 21.25
N PRO A 415 18.91 -5.50 21.44
CA PRO A 415 17.54 -5.09 21.09
C PRO A 415 17.10 -3.75 21.68
N GLU A 416 17.52 -3.45 22.91
CA GLU A 416 17.23 -2.18 23.59
C GLU A 416 17.83 -0.98 22.85
N LYS A 417 19.06 -1.12 22.35
CA LYS A 417 19.74 -0.07 21.57
C LYS A 417 19.08 0.12 20.21
N VAL A 418 18.64 -0.96 19.58
CA VAL A 418 17.90 -0.89 18.31
C VAL A 418 16.59 -0.11 18.51
N LEU A 419 15.85 -0.39 19.59
CA LEU A 419 14.61 0.32 19.91
C LEU A 419 14.85 1.80 20.26
N GLU A 420 15.93 2.09 21.00
CA GLU A 420 16.33 3.48 21.31
C GLU A 420 16.65 4.27 20.03
N MET A 421 17.41 3.68 19.11
CA MET A 421 17.70 4.30 17.81
C MET A 421 16.44 4.49 16.96
N ALA A 422 15.57 3.49 16.90
CA ALA A 422 14.29 3.60 16.18
C ALA A 422 13.43 4.74 16.74
N THR A 423 13.43 4.90 18.07
CA THR A 423 12.73 6.00 18.77
C THR A 423 13.36 7.37 18.42
N LYS A 424 14.69 7.46 18.36
CA LYS A 424 15.41 8.69 17.99
C LYS A 424 15.12 9.12 16.55
N VAL A 425 15.11 8.20 15.59
CA VAL A 425 14.81 8.54 14.19
C VAL A 425 13.33 8.85 13.96
N ALA A 426 12.45 8.47 14.88
CA ALA A 426 11.02 8.78 14.87
C ALA A 426 10.67 10.13 15.51
N ALA A 427 11.65 10.86 16.06
CA ALA A 427 11.43 12.14 16.74
C ALA A 427 10.84 13.21 15.80
N CYS A 428 9.99 14.09 16.35
CA CYS A 428 9.25 15.08 15.56
C CYS A 428 10.15 16.14 14.90
N ASN A 429 11.34 16.37 15.45
CA ASN A 429 12.31 17.33 14.95
C ASN A 429 13.37 16.70 14.02
N TYR A 430 13.36 15.37 13.81
CA TYR A 430 14.37 14.66 13.03
C TYR A 430 14.54 15.22 11.61
N GLU A 431 13.43 15.67 11.01
CA GLU A 431 13.40 16.13 9.63
C GLU A 431 13.87 17.58 9.46
N THR A 432 14.09 18.31 10.57
CA THR A 432 14.49 19.72 10.57
C THR A 432 15.83 19.91 9.87
N GLY A 433 15.86 20.76 8.83
CA GLY A 433 17.08 21.01 8.05
C GLY A 433 17.49 19.87 7.12
N THR A 434 16.69 18.80 7.01
CA THR A 434 16.97 17.66 6.14
C THR A 434 16.21 17.75 4.80
N LYS A 435 16.42 16.75 3.94
CA LYS A 435 15.71 16.56 2.66
C LYS A 435 14.43 15.72 2.78
N TRP A 436 14.11 15.21 3.98
CA TRP A 436 12.88 14.42 4.23
C TRP A 436 11.64 15.22 3.86
N GLY A 437 10.68 14.54 3.21
CA GLY A 437 9.45 15.14 2.71
C GLY A 437 9.63 16.04 1.48
N LYS A 438 10.86 16.39 1.10
CA LYS A 438 11.15 17.25 -0.06
C LYS A 438 11.66 16.44 -1.25
N THR A 439 12.76 15.72 -1.03
CA THR A 439 13.41 14.86 -2.04
C THR A 439 13.71 13.45 -1.52
N ILE A 440 13.50 13.19 -0.22
CA ILE A 440 13.59 11.86 0.38
C ILE A 440 12.23 11.51 1.01
N GLY A 441 11.81 10.25 0.86
CA GLY A 441 10.57 9.72 1.40
C GLY A 441 9.31 10.18 0.64
N PHE A 442 8.18 9.99 1.29
CA PHE A 442 6.87 10.49 0.86
C PHE A 442 6.86 12.02 0.85
N ARG A 443 6.40 12.62 -0.24
CA ARG A 443 6.50 14.06 -0.53
C ARG A 443 5.47 14.88 0.25
N TYR A 444 5.89 15.98 0.86
CA TYR A 444 5.04 16.94 1.55
C TYR A 444 4.57 18.05 0.61
N GLY A 445 3.59 18.84 1.06
CA GLY A 445 3.14 20.05 0.37
C GLY A 445 1.88 19.89 -0.49
N SER A 446 1.24 18.73 -0.46
CA SER A 446 -0.09 18.51 -1.04
C SER A 446 -0.94 17.66 -0.10
N LEU A 447 -2.27 17.88 -0.12
CA LEU A 447 -3.26 17.00 0.49
C LEU A 447 -3.38 15.63 -0.18
N SER A 448 -2.80 15.47 -1.39
CA SER A 448 -2.68 14.21 -2.12
C SER A 448 -1.21 13.81 -2.18
N GLU A 449 -0.64 13.44 -1.02
CA GLU A 449 0.78 13.08 -0.91
C GLU A 449 1.15 11.88 -1.78
N ASP A 450 0.19 11.00 -2.02
CA ASP A 450 0.33 9.79 -2.83
C ASP A 450 0.64 10.14 -4.29
N LEU A 451 -0.24 10.91 -4.93
CA LEU A 451 -0.05 11.41 -6.28
C LEU A 451 1.24 12.24 -6.37
N HIS A 452 1.47 13.12 -5.38
CA HIS A 452 2.65 13.97 -5.37
C HIS A 452 3.95 13.15 -5.29
N THR A 453 3.98 12.11 -4.45
CA THR A 453 5.12 11.19 -4.32
C THR A 453 5.33 10.40 -5.60
N GLY A 454 4.27 9.75 -6.11
CA GLY A 454 4.35 8.93 -7.32
C GLY A 454 4.82 9.73 -8.54
N PHE A 455 4.35 10.97 -8.66
CA PHE A 455 4.76 11.90 -9.72
C PHE A 455 6.27 12.21 -9.67
N TRP A 456 6.78 12.64 -8.51
CA TRP A 456 8.21 12.98 -8.40
C TRP A 456 9.13 11.80 -8.62
N LEU A 457 8.75 10.61 -8.14
CA LEU A 457 9.49 9.38 -8.43
C LEU A 457 9.59 9.13 -9.94
N GLN A 458 8.50 9.34 -10.68
CA GLN A 458 8.51 9.21 -12.14
C GLN A 458 9.36 10.29 -12.82
N CYS A 459 9.31 11.55 -12.34
CA CYS A 459 10.20 12.61 -12.81
C CYS A 459 11.68 12.34 -12.55
N GLU A 460 11.99 11.62 -11.47
CA GLU A 460 13.33 11.17 -11.10
C GLU A 460 13.79 9.94 -11.92
N GLY A 461 12.96 9.47 -12.86
CA GLY A 461 13.29 8.40 -13.80
C GLY A 461 12.91 7.00 -13.34
N TRP A 462 12.15 6.88 -12.25
CA TRP A 462 11.57 5.61 -11.84
C TRP A 462 10.33 5.25 -12.66
N ASN A 463 10.12 3.96 -12.86
CA ASN A 463 8.92 3.38 -13.43
C ASN A 463 8.03 2.80 -12.34
N SER A 464 6.76 2.63 -12.66
CA SER A 464 5.81 1.85 -11.89
C SER A 464 5.13 0.79 -12.77
N VAL A 465 4.42 -0.14 -12.14
CA VAL A 465 3.69 -1.21 -12.82
C VAL A 465 2.27 -1.28 -12.29
N PHE A 466 1.30 -1.52 -13.17
CA PHE A 466 -0.06 -1.84 -12.78
C PHE A 466 -0.26 -3.36 -12.75
N CYS A 467 -0.59 -3.92 -11.58
CA CYS A 467 -0.86 -5.34 -11.40
C CYS A 467 -2.34 -5.56 -11.11
N ASP A 468 -3.09 -6.01 -12.11
CA ASP A 468 -4.54 -6.24 -12.02
C ASP A 468 -4.86 -7.73 -12.25
N PRO A 469 -4.69 -8.58 -11.22
CA PRO A 469 -5.08 -9.97 -11.31
C PRO A 469 -6.60 -10.10 -11.54
N PRO A 470 -7.07 -11.21 -12.15
CA PRO A 470 -8.50 -11.39 -12.42
C PRO A 470 -9.37 -11.29 -11.16
N GLN A 471 -8.94 -11.96 -10.09
CA GLN A 471 -9.52 -11.81 -8.76
C GLN A 471 -8.94 -10.57 -8.09
N ALA A 472 -9.78 -9.83 -7.36
CA ALA A 472 -9.29 -8.73 -6.55
C ALA A 472 -8.26 -9.27 -5.53
N SER A 473 -7.08 -8.64 -5.46
CA SER A 473 -6.10 -8.91 -4.40
C SER A 473 -6.39 -8.17 -3.11
N PHE A 474 -7.08 -7.04 -3.22
CA PHE A 474 -7.42 -6.16 -2.12
C PHE A 474 -8.85 -5.65 -2.31
N LEU A 475 -9.58 -5.53 -1.20
CA LEU A 475 -10.88 -4.90 -1.11
C LEU A 475 -10.91 -3.92 0.06
N GLY A 476 -11.70 -2.86 -0.07
CA GLY A 476 -11.99 -1.96 1.04
C GLY A 476 -13.40 -1.43 1.01
N ASP A 477 -13.71 -0.54 1.95
CA ASP A 477 -15.03 0.08 2.06
C ASP A 477 -15.11 1.38 1.24
N ALA A 478 -16.17 1.54 0.44
CA ALA A 478 -16.45 2.82 -0.21
C ALA A 478 -17.14 3.79 0.77
N PRO A 479 -17.03 5.12 0.55
CA PRO A 479 -17.84 6.09 1.29
C PRO A 479 -19.33 5.75 1.24
N LYS A 480 -19.95 5.59 2.42
CA LYS A 480 -21.36 5.14 2.54
C LYS A 480 -22.36 6.29 2.36
N THR A 481 -21.92 7.53 2.56
CA THR A 481 -22.77 8.73 2.46
C THR A 481 -22.28 9.69 1.36
N LEU A 482 -23.21 10.48 0.80
CA LEU A 482 -22.86 11.52 -0.16
C LEU A 482 -21.92 12.58 0.45
N HIS A 483 -22.10 12.89 1.73
CA HIS A 483 -21.25 13.85 2.44
C HIS A 483 -19.78 13.40 2.47
N ASP A 484 -19.55 12.12 2.76
CA ASP A 484 -18.19 11.57 2.81
C ASP A 484 -17.57 11.47 1.42
N ALA A 485 -18.36 11.06 0.42
CA ALA A 485 -17.93 11.04 -0.98
C ALA A 485 -17.53 12.44 -1.48
N LEU A 486 -18.35 13.47 -1.23
CA LEU A 486 -18.03 14.85 -1.60
C LEU A 486 -16.82 15.40 -0.85
N SER A 487 -16.70 15.08 0.43
CA SER A 487 -15.55 15.48 1.26
C SER A 487 -14.25 14.85 0.74
N GLN A 488 -14.28 13.57 0.36
CA GLN A 488 -13.16 12.88 -0.26
C GLN A 488 -12.79 13.51 -1.62
N CYS A 489 -13.76 13.68 -2.52
CA CYS A 489 -13.54 14.31 -3.83
C CYS A 489 -12.99 15.74 -3.71
N LYS A 490 -13.47 16.53 -2.75
CA LYS A 490 -12.96 17.87 -2.48
C LYS A 490 -11.48 17.84 -2.08
N ARG A 491 -11.09 16.95 -1.15
CA ARG A 491 -9.68 16.83 -0.74
C ARG A 491 -8.78 16.45 -1.90
N TRP A 492 -9.19 15.45 -2.70
CA TRP A 492 -8.42 15.03 -3.88
C TRP A 492 -8.28 16.15 -4.90
N THR A 493 -9.35 16.89 -5.15
CA THR A 493 -9.36 18.01 -6.10
C THR A 493 -8.39 19.11 -5.64
N VAL A 494 -8.47 19.50 -4.36
CA VAL A 494 -7.55 20.51 -3.79
C VAL A 494 -6.10 20.01 -3.85
N GLY A 495 -5.84 18.77 -3.45
CA GLY A 495 -4.50 18.19 -3.51
C GLY A 495 -3.93 18.15 -4.93
N GLN A 496 -4.75 17.80 -5.92
CA GLN A 496 -4.35 17.83 -7.33
C GLN A 496 -4.03 19.26 -7.82
N TYR A 497 -4.81 20.27 -7.41
CA TYR A 497 -4.50 21.66 -7.72
C TYR A 497 -3.20 22.13 -7.06
N GLU A 498 -2.91 21.71 -5.82
CA GLU A 498 -1.64 21.99 -5.14
C GLU A 498 -0.47 21.37 -5.90
N VAL A 499 -0.57 20.10 -6.31
CA VAL A 499 0.46 19.47 -7.15
C VAL A 499 0.63 20.27 -8.45
N MET A 500 -0.44 20.55 -9.19
CA MET A 500 -0.37 21.32 -10.43
C MET A 500 0.29 22.69 -10.23
N TYR A 501 -0.02 23.40 -9.15
CA TYR A 501 0.58 24.69 -8.83
C TYR A 501 2.09 24.57 -8.57
N LEU A 502 2.50 23.57 -7.78
CA LEU A 502 3.91 23.28 -7.53
C LEU A 502 4.66 22.89 -8.83
N LEU A 503 3.99 22.20 -9.76
CA LEU A 503 4.53 21.90 -11.09
C LEU A 503 4.64 23.14 -11.98
N GLY A 504 3.64 24.02 -11.95
CA GLY A 504 3.67 25.29 -12.68
C GLY A 504 4.88 26.14 -12.28
N ILE A 505 5.28 26.13 -11.00
CA ILE A 505 6.51 26.79 -10.56
C ILE A 505 7.77 26.10 -11.09
N SER A 506 7.74 24.78 -11.26
CA SER A 506 8.88 23.95 -11.67
C SER A 506 9.12 23.97 -13.19
N LEU A 507 8.09 24.17 -14.02
CA LEU A 507 8.23 24.33 -15.47
C LEU A 507 8.73 25.73 -15.88
N TRP A 508 8.71 26.69 -14.96
CA TRP A 508 9.14 28.08 -15.16
C TRP A 508 10.47 28.43 -14.47
N ARG A 509 11.13 27.44 -13.86
CA ARG A 509 12.50 27.49 -13.34
C ARG A 509 13.37 26.56 -14.15
#